data_AF-A0A5K7YIP0-F1
#
_entry.id   AF-A0A5K7YIP0-F1
#
_cell.length_a   1.000
_cell.length_b   1.000
_cell.length_c   1.000
_cell.angle_alpha   90.00
_cell.angle_beta   90.00
_cell.angle_gamma   90.00
#
_symmetry.space_group_name_H-M   'P 1'
#
loop_
_entity.id
_entity.type
_entity.pdbx_description
1 polymer ?
#
loop_
_entity_poly.entity_id
_entity_poly.type
_entity_poly.pdbx_seq_one_letter_code
_entity_poly.pdbx_strand_id
1 'polypeptide(L)'
;MSEDRFTEETHTSWGGRIKTSFTGIILGLVLFAGAFPLLFWNEGRAVKRDQTLKEGEGAVVSILPDRVDPANQGRLVHTSGTADTRQSLADTPFSVSLTALRLQRTVEMYQWKESRDTRTEKKTGGGEKKVTTYSYSRVWSASPINSSAFKRRSGHENPASMPFQSRTLNASDVTVGAFSLIPSMVREIDDWVPVPVDEAAPLPSILGAQGMRTDGGYYRGRDPGDPAIGDLRISFKAVFSRPCEPDCRPAGPFVRCLCHWVRRFHQPAPDRPSQCGGDV
;
A
#
# COMPACT_ATOMS: atom_id res chain seq x y z
N MET A 1 -9.73 -13.71 25.30
CA MET A 1 -8.28 -13.49 25.06
C MET A 1 -7.83 -12.44 26.04
N SER A 2 -6.98 -12.81 27.00
CA SER A 2 -6.42 -11.88 27.99
C SER A 2 -5.41 -10.98 27.29
N GLU A 3 -5.70 -9.68 27.21
CA GLU A 3 -4.73 -8.69 26.75
C GLU A 3 -3.60 -8.61 27.77
N ASP A 4 -2.40 -9.06 27.39
CA ASP A 4 -1.24 -8.92 28.25
C ASP A 4 -0.74 -7.47 28.17
N ARG A 5 -1.08 -6.68 29.20
CA ARG A 5 -0.87 -5.24 29.24
C ARG A 5 -0.24 -4.82 30.57
N PHE A 6 0.76 -3.96 30.51
CA PHE A 6 1.33 -3.33 31.71
C PHE A 6 1.74 -1.89 31.45
N THR A 7 1.97 -1.15 32.53
CA THR A 7 2.22 0.28 32.49
C THR A 7 3.51 0.63 33.23
N GLU A 8 4.32 1.49 32.63
CA GLU A 8 5.49 2.11 33.28
C GLU A 8 5.28 3.59 33.49
N GLU A 9 5.69 4.07 34.67
CA GLU A 9 5.61 5.47 35.05
C GLU A 9 7.01 6.09 35.03
N THR A 10 7.15 7.26 34.39
CA THR A 10 8.39 8.05 34.47
C THR A 10 8.07 9.46 34.94
N HIS A 11 8.85 9.94 35.90
CA HIS A 11 8.76 11.30 36.41
C HIS A 11 9.78 12.19 35.72
N THR A 12 9.33 13.33 35.21
CA THR A 12 10.22 14.34 34.62
C THR A 12 10.24 15.55 35.55
N SER A 13 11.43 15.97 36.00
CA SER A 13 11.58 17.06 36.96
C SER A 13 11.50 18.44 36.31
N TRP A 14 11.12 19.43 37.12
CA TRP A 14 10.84 20.82 36.74
C TRP A 14 12.06 21.55 36.11
N GLY A 15 13.29 21.23 36.52
CA GLY A 15 14.53 21.85 36.01
C GLY A 15 14.85 21.55 34.54
N GLY A 16 14.38 20.41 34.00
CA GLY A 16 14.54 20.08 32.59
C GLY A 16 13.64 20.89 31.65
N ARG A 17 12.57 21.52 32.18
CA ARG A 17 11.49 22.15 31.42
C ARG A 17 11.75 23.63 31.11
N ILE A 18 12.49 24.33 31.96
CA ILE A 18 12.81 25.76 31.75
C ILE A 18 13.85 25.91 30.62
N LYS A 19 14.83 25.01 30.53
CA LYS A 19 15.82 25.00 29.44
C LYS A 19 15.19 24.65 28.07
N THR A 20 14.17 23.79 28.02
CA THR A 20 13.48 23.43 26.76
C THR A 20 12.49 24.48 26.29
N SER A 21 11.85 25.24 27.20
CA SER A 21 10.83 26.22 26.82
C SER A 21 11.41 27.46 26.11
N PHE A 22 12.57 27.97 26.56
CA PHE A 22 13.26 29.07 25.87
C PHE A 22 13.86 28.64 24.52
N THR A 23 14.41 27.41 24.44
CA THR A 23 14.84 26.83 23.15
C THR A 23 13.67 26.66 22.18
N GLY A 24 12.48 26.30 22.69
CA GLY A 24 11.26 26.17 21.89
C GLY A 24 10.78 27.48 21.27
N ILE A 25 10.92 28.62 21.96
CA ILE A 25 10.56 29.94 21.42
C ILE A 25 11.50 30.36 20.29
N ILE A 26 12.81 30.22 20.49
CA ILE A 26 13.81 30.56 19.46
C ILE A 26 13.64 29.64 18.24
N LEU A 27 13.48 28.34 18.46
CA LEU A 27 13.20 27.38 17.39
C LEU A 27 11.88 27.70 16.68
N GLY A 28 10.84 28.09 17.41
CA GLY A 28 9.55 28.50 16.86
C GLY A 28 9.67 29.73 15.95
N LEU A 29 10.43 30.74 16.36
CA LEU A 29 10.71 31.92 15.53
C LEU A 29 11.53 31.58 14.28
N VAL A 30 12.52 30.70 14.40
CA VAL A 30 13.31 30.21 13.26
C VAL A 30 12.43 29.42 12.28
N LEU A 31 11.59 28.51 12.78
CA LEU A 31 10.65 27.74 11.96
C LEU A 31 9.59 28.64 11.32
N PHE A 32 9.09 29.65 12.04
CA PHE A 32 8.14 30.62 11.51
C PHE A 32 8.75 31.43 10.37
N ALA A 33 9.95 32.00 10.58
CA ALA A 33 10.67 32.73 9.55
C ALA A 33 11.03 31.83 8.36
N GLY A 34 11.44 30.58 8.61
CA GLY A 34 11.76 29.59 7.57
C GLY A 34 10.53 29.03 6.83
N ALA A 35 9.34 29.08 7.44
CA ALA A 35 8.11 28.63 6.81
C ALA A 35 7.75 29.48 5.60
N PHE A 36 7.99 30.80 5.61
CA PHE A 36 7.67 31.66 4.46
C PHE A 36 8.51 31.32 3.21
N PRO A 37 9.86 31.22 3.27
CA PRO A 37 10.65 30.74 2.14
C PRO A 37 10.30 29.32 1.72
N LEU A 38 10.02 28.42 2.67
CA LEU A 38 9.69 27.04 2.37
C LEU A 38 8.32 26.91 1.68
N LEU A 39 7.32 27.67 2.14
CA LEU A 39 6.00 27.77 1.50
C LEU A 39 6.13 28.44 0.13
N PHE A 40 6.87 29.54 -0.01
CA PHE A 40 7.07 30.20 -1.30
C PHE A 40 7.82 29.31 -2.30
N TRP A 41 8.82 28.56 -1.85
CA TRP A 41 9.51 27.55 -2.67
C TRP A 41 8.55 26.41 -3.05
N ASN A 42 7.66 26.01 -2.15
CA ASN A 42 6.67 24.97 -2.41
C ASN A 42 5.58 25.44 -3.39
N GLU A 43 5.03 26.63 -3.20
CA GLU A 43 4.02 27.28 -4.04
C GLU A 43 4.59 27.61 -5.42
N GLY A 44 5.81 28.13 -5.50
CA GLY A 44 6.50 28.39 -6.77
C GLY A 44 6.73 27.11 -7.58
N ARG A 45 6.99 25.97 -6.94
CA ARG A 45 7.03 24.66 -7.61
C ARG A 45 5.64 24.14 -7.97
N ALA A 46 4.63 24.38 -7.14
CA ALA A 46 3.26 23.95 -7.39
C ALA A 46 2.66 24.69 -8.60
N VAL A 47 2.86 26.01 -8.71
CA VAL A 47 2.37 26.84 -9.82
C VAL A 47 3.10 26.49 -11.12
N LYS A 48 4.43 26.36 -11.11
CA LYS A 48 5.19 25.91 -12.30
C LYS A 48 4.74 24.54 -12.79
N ARG A 49 4.43 23.62 -11.87
CA ARG A 49 3.92 22.30 -12.22
C ARG A 49 2.51 22.34 -12.79
N ASP A 50 1.61 23.17 -12.26
CA ASP A 50 0.25 23.34 -12.81
C ASP A 50 0.28 23.88 -14.24
N GLN A 51 1.17 24.85 -14.51
CA GLN A 51 1.33 25.41 -15.84
C GLN A 51 1.96 24.40 -16.83
N THR A 52 3.02 23.69 -16.44
CA THR A 52 3.60 22.63 -17.28
C THR A 52 2.63 21.47 -17.52
N LEU A 53 1.78 21.13 -16.56
CA LEU A 53 0.75 20.11 -16.73
C LEU A 53 -0.37 20.57 -17.67
N LYS A 54 -0.81 21.83 -17.59
CA LYS A 54 -1.79 22.40 -18.54
C LYS A 54 -1.25 22.52 -19.95
N GLU A 55 0.01 22.95 -20.09
CA GLU A 55 0.71 22.98 -21.39
C GLU A 55 0.91 21.57 -21.95
N GLY A 56 1.18 20.58 -21.09
CA GLY A 56 1.25 19.17 -21.44
C GLY A 56 -0.12 18.58 -21.83
N GLU A 57 -1.18 18.86 -21.08
CA GLU A 57 -2.54 18.36 -21.29
C GLU A 57 -3.15 18.90 -22.60
N GLY A 58 -2.90 20.17 -22.94
CA GLY A 58 -3.28 20.75 -24.23
C GLY A 58 -2.54 20.16 -25.43
N ALA A 59 -1.40 19.48 -25.20
CA ALA A 59 -0.60 18.83 -26.24
C ALA A 59 -0.84 17.32 -26.36
N VAL A 60 -1.65 16.71 -25.47
CA VAL A 60 -1.95 15.27 -25.49
C VAL A 60 -2.91 14.94 -26.63
N VAL A 61 -2.55 13.97 -27.44
CA VAL A 61 -3.44 13.42 -28.48
C VAL A 61 -4.00 12.08 -28.02
N SER A 62 -5.32 11.96 -27.98
CA SER A 62 -5.96 10.65 -27.79
C SER A 62 -5.92 9.84 -29.09
N ILE A 63 -5.40 8.62 -29.02
CA ILE A 63 -5.25 7.72 -30.16
C ILE A 63 -5.90 6.36 -29.88
N LEU A 64 -6.31 5.67 -30.94
CA LEU A 64 -6.71 4.28 -30.86
C LEU A 64 -5.47 3.39 -30.65
N PRO A 65 -5.58 2.29 -29.89
CA PRO A 65 -4.44 1.44 -29.57
C PRO A 65 -4.07 0.47 -30.71
N ASP A 66 -4.91 0.33 -31.73
CA ASP A 66 -4.84 -0.70 -32.77
C ASP A 66 -3.68 -0.53 -33.77
N ARG A 67 -3.15 0.70 -33.91
CA ARG A 67 -2.06 0.99 -34.85
C ARG A 67 -1.13 2.09 -34.36
N VAL A 68 0.14 1.99 -34.76
CA VAL A 68 1.13 3.07 -34.58
C VAL A 68 1.10 3.98 -35.81
N ASP A 69 0.61 5.21 -35.65
CA ASP A 69 0.58 6.22 -36.71
C ASP A 69 1.87 7.07 -36.68
N PRO A 70 2.70 7.06 -37.75
CA PRO A 70 3.91 7.89 -37.82
C PRO A 70 3.66 9.39 -37.60
N ALA A 71 2.46 9.90 -37.90
CA ALA A 71 2.10 11.29 -37.68
C ALA A 71 2.10 11.71 -36.19
N ASN A 72 2.12 10.73 -35.27
CA ASN A 72 2.15 10.97 -33.84
C ASN A 72 3.54 10.80 -33.19
N GLN A 73 4.60 10.56 -33.99
CA GLN A 73 5.96 10.45 -33.46
C GLN A 73 6.41 11.75 -32.79
N GLY A 74 7.04 11.63 -31.61
CA GLY A 74 7.51 12.77 -30.82
C GLY A 74 6.42 13.55 -30.08
N ARG A 75 5.14 13.15 -30.20
CA ARG A 75 4.02 13.77 -29.49
C ARG A 75 3.69 13.01 -28.22
N LEU A 76 3.11 13.71 -27.24
CA LEU A 76 2.52 13.07 -26.08
C LEU A 76 1.17 12.48 -26.51
N VAL A 77 1.01 11.17 -26.35
CA VAL A 77 -0.21 10.46 -26.71
C VAL A 77 -0.86 9.82 -25.49
N HIS A 78 -2.17 9.74 -25.53
CA HIS A 78 -3.00 9.00 -24.59
C HIS A 78 -3.75 7.91 -25.35
N THR A 79 -3.79 6.69 -24.81
CA THR A 79 -4.58 5.60 -25.38
C THR A 79 -5.17 4.77 -24.26
N SER A 80 -6.19 4.00 -24.60
CA SER A 80 -6.85 3.10 -23.66
C SER A 80 -7.20 1.82 -24.40
N GLY A 81 -7.00 0.69 -23.72
CA GLY A 81 -7.27 -0.62 -24.27
C GLY A 81 -6.91 -1.71 -23.27
N THR A 82 -7.17 -2.96 -23.65
CA THR A 82 -6.83 -4.13 -22.85
C THR A 82 -5.33 -4.36 -22.85
N ALA A 83 -4.73 -4.44 -21.66
CA ALA A 83 -3.37 -4.94 -21.51
C ALA A 83 -3.36 -6.46 -21.68
N ASP A 84 -2.53 -6.97 -22.59
CA ASP A 84 -2.47 -8.39 -22.94
C ASP A 84 -1.03 -8.92 -22.87
N THR A 85 -0.91 -10.20 -22.56
CA THR A 85 0.34 -10.95 -22.59
C THR A 85 0.08 -12.43 -22.84
N ARG A 86 0.99 -13.08 -23.55
CA ARG A 86 1.02 -14.55 -23.69
C ARG A 86 2.01 -15.20 -22.73
N GLN A 87 2.69 -14.42 -21.90
CA GLN A 87 3.74 -14.92 -21.02
C GLN A 87 3.13 -15.65 -19.82
N SER A 88 3.66 -16.84 -19.54
CA SER A 88 3.38 -17.58 -18.30
C SER A 88 4.36 -17.14 -17.21
N LEU A 89 3.83 -16.67 -16.08
CA LEU A 89 4.60 -16.33 -14.88
C LEU A 89 4.58 -17.52 -13.92
N ALA A 90 5.74 -17.89 -13.38
CA ALA A 90 5.90 -19.06 -12.51
C ALA A 90 6.60 -18.73 -11.19
N ASP A 91 5.94 -19.03 -10.07
CA ASP A 91 6.57 -19.17 -8.74
C ASP A 91 6.93 -20.65 -8.54
N THR A 92 8.08 -21.04 -9.08
CA THR A 92 8.57 -22.43 -9.09
C THR A 92 8.67 -23.04 -7.68
N PRO A 93 9.19 -22.36 -6.64
CA PRO A 93 9.25 -22.92 -5.29
C PRO A 93 7.89 -23.39 -4.75
N PHE A 94 6.79 -22.73 -5.14
CA PHE A 94 5.44 -23.06 -4.70
C PHE A 94 4.58 -23.72 -5.79
N SER A 95 5.18 -24.08 -6.93
CA SER A 95 4.53 -24.75 -8.06
C SER A 95 3.28 -24.01 -8.59
N VAL A 96 3.30 -22.68 -8.58
CA VAL A 96 2.22 -21.83 -9.15
C VAL A 96 2.69 -21.30 -10.49
N SER A 97 1.94 -21.57 -11.58
CA SER A 97 2.24 -21.07 -12.91
C SER A 97 0.95 -20.71 -13.66
N LEU A 98 0.88 -19.53 -14.25
CA LEU A 98 -0.27 -19.05 -15.02
C LEU A 98 0.11 -17.93 -16.00
N THR A 99 -0.65 -17.80 -17.08
CA THR A 99 -0.57 -16.64 -17.97
C THR A 99 -1.22 -15.43 -17.30
N ALA A 100 -0.42 -14.40 -17.01
CA ALA A 100 -0.87 -13.20 -16.31
C ALA A 100 0.08 -12.03 -16.56
N LEU A 101 -0.44 -10.81 -16.46
CA LEU A 101 0.34 -9.57 -16.50
C LEU A 101 1.26 -9.48 -15.28
N ARG A 102 0.76 -9.92 -14.12
CA ARG A 102 1.49 -9.91 -12.84
C ARG A 102 1.06 -11.08 -11.96
N LEU A 103 2.00 -11.62 -11.19
CA LEU A 103 1.76 -12.65 -10.18
C LEU A 103 2.43 -12.23 -8.88
N GLN A 104 1.69 -12.20 -7.77
CA GLN A 104 2.21 -11.89 -6.45
C GLN A 104 1.99 -13.06 -5.50
N ARG A 105 3.07 -13.47 -4.84
CA ARG A 105 3.07 -14.32 -3.64
C ARG A 105 3.19 -13.43 -2.41
N THR A 106 2.25 -13.56 -1.50
CA THR A 106 2.29 -12.95 -0.17
C THR A 106 2.60 -14.03 0.85
N VAL A 107 3.61 -13.80 1.69
CA VAL A 107 3.95 -14.66 2.83
C VAL A 107 3.78 -13.84 4.09
N GLU A 108 3.06 -14.38 5.06
CA GLU A 108 2.92 -13.79 6.39
C GLU A 108 3.27 -14.83 7.45
N MET A 109 3.91 -14.38 8.54
CA MET A 109 4.25 -15.19 9.69
C MET A 109 3.46 -14.74 10.91
N TYR A 110 2.89 -15.69 11.65
CA TYR A 110 2.15 -15.43 12.87
C TYR A 110 3.12 -15.15 14.02
N GLN A 111 3.03 -13.97 14.61
CA GLN A 111 4.06 -13.40 15.49
C GLN A 111 3.44 -12.53 16.58
N TRP A 112 4.15 -12.40 17.70
CA TRP A 112 3.88 -11.37 18.69
C TRP A 112 4.22 -9.98 18.14
N LYS A 113 3.40 -8.98 18.49
CA LYS A 113 3.60 -7.57 18.23
C LYS A 113 3.37 -6.77 19.51
N GLU A 114 4.39 -6.03 19.92
CA GLU A 114 4.29 -5.02 20.98
C GLU A 114 3.71 -3.71 20.41
N SER A 115 2.73 -3.14 21.11
CA SER A 115 2.22 -1.79 20.86
C SER A 115 2.43 -0.94 22.11
N ARG A 116 2.87 0.31 21.90
CA ARG A 116 3.20 1.26 22.95
C ARG A 116 2.30 2.49 22.84
N ASP A 117 1.62 2.83 23.91
CA ASP A 117 0.89 4.08 24.08
C ASP A 117 1.55 4.92 25.18
N THR A 118 1.62 6.24 25.05
CA THR A 118 2.22 7.12 26.06
C THR A 118 1.35 8.33 26.31
N ARG A 119 0.89 8.47 27.55
CA ARG A 119 0.10 9.61 28.01
C ARG A 119 0.88 10.43 29.03
N THR A 120 0.75 11.75 28.93
CA THR A 120 1.30 12.68 29.92
C THR A 120 0.18 13.22 30.80
N GLU A 121 0.33 13.06 32.12
CA GLU A 121 -0.58 13.56 33.13
C GLU A 121 0.10 14.68 33.92
N LYS A 122 -0.60 15.81 34.10
CA LYS A 122 -0.13 16.92 34.93
C LYS A 122 -0.51 16.64 36.38
N LYS A 123 0.47 16.71 37.29
CA LYS A 123 0.22 16.63 38.74
C LYS A 123 -0.09 18.02 39.30
N THR A 124 -1.00 18.08 40.27
CA THR A 124 -1.20 19.27 41.11
C THR A 124 0.12 19.59 41.81
N GLY A 125 0.69 20.77 41.56
CA GLY A 125 2.06 21.13 41.98
C GLY A 125 3.10 21.21 40.86
N GLY A 126 2.70 21.10 39.60
CA GLY A 126 3.55 21.46 38.45
C GLY A 126 4.47 20.35 37.94
N GLY A 127 4.40 19.14 38.48
CA GLY A 127 5.10 17.96 37.94
C GLY A 127 4.36 17.30 36.77
N GLU A 128 5.08 16.61 35.88
CA GLU A 128 4.49 15.77 34.83
C GLU A 128 4.79 14.29 35.09
N LYS A 129 3.78 13.46 34.87
CA LYS A 129 3.84 12.00 34.93
C LYS A 129 3.67 11.46 33.51
N LYS A 130 4.66 10.74 32.99
CA LYS A 130 4.51 9.99 31.74
C LYS A 130 4.11 8.57 32.07
N VAL A 131 2.98 8.14 31.53
CA VAL A 131 2.39 6.81 31.69
C VAL A 131 2.52 6.13 30.34
N THR A 132 3.45 5.18 30.24
CA THR A 132 3.63 4.37 29.03
C THR A 132 2.93 3.04 29.22
N THR A 133 2.00 2.68 28.36
CA THR A 133 1.32 1.38 28.37
C THR A 133 1.85 0.51 27.23
N TYR A 134 2.30 -0.69 27.57
CA TYR A 134 2.74 -1.72 26.64
C TYR A 134 1.66 -2.79 26.53
N SER A 135 1.35 -3.22 25.30
CA SER A 135 0.37 -4.27 25.01
C SER A 135 0.93 -5.24 23.98
N TYR A 136 0.60 -6.52 24.10
CA TYR A 136 1.07 -7.57 23.19
C TYR A 136 -0.10 -8.26 22.52
N SER A 137 0.01 -8.43 21.20
CA SER A 137 -0.99 -9.11 20.38
C SER A 137 -0.31 -10.07 19.43
N ARG A 138 -1.01 -11.14 19.04
CA ARG A 138 -0.54 -12.07 18.01
C ARG A 138 -1.13 -11.63 16.67
N VAL A 139 -0.29 -11.50 15.66
CA VAL A 139 -0.65 -10.95 14.35
C VAL A 139 0.00 -11.75 13.23
N TRP A 140 -0.65 -11.78 12.08
CA TRP A 140 0.01 -12.13 10.83
C TRP A 140 0.80 -10.91 10.34
N SER A 141 2.09 -11.10 10.08
CA SER A 141 2.97 -10.02 9.58
C SER A 141 3.76 -10.49 8.37
N ALA A 142 3.80 -9.66 7.33
CA ALA A 142 4.55 -9.89 6.10
C ALA A 142 6.07 -9.75 6.28
N SER A 143 6.52 -9.29 7.45
CA SER A 143 7.92 -9.13 7.82
C SER A 143 8.21 -9.69 9.22
N PRO A 144 9.46 -10.12 9.49
CA PRO A 144 9.85 -10.58 10.82
C PRO A 144 9.80 -9.42 11.84
N ILE A 145 9.16 -9.66 12.98
CA ILE A 145 9.07 -8.70 14.08
C ILE A 145 10.15 -9.04 15.11
N ASN A 146 11.11 -8.12 15.28
CA ASN A 146 12.21 -8.29 16.22
C ASN A 146 11.73 -8.23 17.69
N SER A 147 11.43 -9.39 18.26
CA SER A 147 11.04 -9.54 19.67
C SER A 147 12.17 -9.29 20.68
N SER A 148 13.44 -9.20 20.24
CA SER A 148 14.55 -8.91 21.17
C SER A 148 14.50 -7.49 21.74
N ALA A 149 13.79 -6.58 21.06
CA ALA A 149 13.56 -5.22 21.50
C ALA A 149 12.28 -5.02 22.32
N PHE A 150 11.50 -6.10 22.56
CA PHE A 150 10.29 -6.01 23.36
C PHE A 150 10.62 -5.68 24.81
N LYS A 151 9.80 -4.80 25.41
CA LYS A 151 9.91 -4.40 26.80
C LYS A 151 9.78 -5.59 27.75
N ARG A 152 8.86 -6.51 27.46
CA ARG A 152 8.77 -7.82 28.11
C ARG A 152 8.89 -8.91 27.06
N ARG A 153 10.11 -9.40 26.89
CA ARG A 153 10.43 -10.48 25.96
C ARG A 153 9.92 -11.85 26.41
N SER A 154 10.02 -12.15 27.71
CA SER A 154 9.62 -13.46 28.26
C SER A 154 8.15 -13.74 27.92
N GLY A 155 7.89 -14.85 27.22
CA GLY A 155 6.57 -15.27 26.76
C GLY A 155 6.10 -14.61 25.45
N HIS A 156 6.95 -13.77 24.83
CA HIS A 156 6.66 -13.00 23.62
C HIS A 156 7.74 -13.15 22.55
N GLU A 157 8.46 -14.27 22.55
CA GLU A 157 9.52 -14.56 21.61
C GLU A 157 8.96 -14.87 20.22
N ASN A 158 9.55 -14.23 19.21
CA ASN A 158 9.32 -14.53 17.79
C ASN A 158 10.52 -15.27 17.19
N PRO A 159 10.32 -16.06 16.12
CA PRO A 159 11.43 -16.60 15.33
C PRO A 159 12.35 -15.49 14.83
N ALA A 160 13.66 -15.77 14.80
CA ALA A 160 14.67 -14.79 14.38
C ALA A 160 14.62 -14.48 12.89
N SER A 161 14.06 -15.38 12.08
CA SER A 161 13.98 -15.24 10.64
C SER A 161 12.67 -15.81 10.09
N MET A 162 12.31 -15.35 8.90
CA MET A 162 11.15 -15.82 8.15
C MET A 162 11.65 -16.58 6.92
N PRO A 163 11.33 -17.88 6.78
CA PRO A 163 12.01 -18.76 5.81
C PRO A 163 11.63 -18.48 4.36
N PHE A 164 10.48 -17.84 4.12
CA PHE A 164 10.01 -17.47 2.78
C PHE A 164 9.71 -15.98 2.75
N GLN A 165 9.99 -15.34 1.62
CA GLN A 165 9.77 -13.91 1.40
C GLN A 165 8.67 -13.69 0.38
N SER A 166 7.85 -12.65 0.54
CA SER A 166 6.89 -12.24 -0.49
C SER A 166 7.60 -11.85 -1.79
N ARG A 167 6.96 -12.04 -2.94
CA ARG A 167 7.54 -11.72 -4.26
C ARG A 167 6.45 -11.33 -5.25
N THR A 168 6.78 -10.40 -6.15
CA THR A 168 5.97 -10.10 -7.32
C THR A 168 6.77 -10.37 -8.59
N LEU A 169 6.16 -11.08 -9.54
CA LEU A 169 6.60 -11.30 -10.90
C LEU A 169 5.74 -10.43 -11.82
N ASN A 170 6.36 -9.84 -12.85
CA ASN A 170 5.63 -9.09 -13.88
C ASN A 170 6.02 -9.65 -15.24
N ALA A 171 5.07 -9.70 -16.16
CA ALA A 171 5.32 -9.97 -17.56
C ALA A 171 6.26 -8.88 -18.13
N SER A 172 7.24 -9.31 -18.93
CA SER A 172 8.16 -8.44 -19.65
C SER A 172 7.63 -8.03 -21.02
N ASP A 173 6.70 -8.80 -21.58
CA ASP A 173 6.05 -8.55 -22.86
C ASP A 173 4.55 -8.35 -22.61
N VAL A 174 4.17 -7.09 -22.52
CA VAL A 174 2.79 -6.65 -22.31
C VAL A 174 2.46 -5.62 -23.37
N THR A 175 1.32 -5.80 -24.05
CA THR A 175 0.87 -4.86 -25.08
C THR A 175 -0.50 -4.29 -24.76
N VAL A 176 -0.78 -3.12 -25.32
CA VAL A 176 -2.12 -2.53 -25.44
C VAL A 176 -2.33 -2.25 -26.92
N GLY A 177 -3.04 -3.15 -27.61
CA GLY A 177 -3.10 -3.16 -29.07
C GLY A 177 -1.71 -3.29 -29.70
N ALA A 178 -1.31 -2.32 -30.50
CA ALA A 178 -0.01 -2.25 -31.18
C ALA A 178 1.12 -1.66 -30.32
N PHE A 179 0.83 -1.18 -29.10
CA PHE A 179 1.82 -0.55 -28.23
C PHE A 179 2.35 -1.53 -27.19
N SER A 180 3.66 -1.53 -26.92
CA SER A 180 4.26 -2.27 -25.81
C SER A 180 4.37 -1.40 -24.56
N LEU A 181 4.00 -1.95 -23.41
CA LEU A 181 4.14 -1.27 -22.12
C LEU A 181 5.55 -1.43 -21.58
N ILE A 182 6.13 -0.33 -21.11
CA ILE A 182 7.40 -0.36 -20.38
C ILE A 182 7.22 -0.97 -18.97
N PRO A 183 8.28 -1.54 -18.37
CA PRO A 183 8.17 -2.23 -17.07
C PRO A 183 7.59 -1.38 -15.93
N SER A 184 7.75 -0.06 -15.94
CA SER A 184 7.15 0.82 -14.94
C SER A 184 5.62 0.89 -15.07
N MET A 185 5.08 0.93 -16.28
CA MET A 185 3.63 0.94 -16.53
C MET A 185 3.00 -0.39 -16.10
N VAL A 186 3.65 -1.52 -16.41
CA VAL A 186 3.18 -2.84 -15.98
C VAL A 186 3.08 -2.94 -14.45
N ARG A 187 4.03 -2.32 -13.72
CA ARG A 187 4.00 -2.31 -12.24
C ARG A 187 2.83 -1.52 -11.65
N GLU A 188 2.23 -0.62 -12.42
CA GLU A 188 1.09 0.21 -11.97
C GLU A 188 -0.27 -0.51 -12.12
N ILE A 189 -0.35 -1.61 -12.90
CA ILE A 189 -1.61 -2.36 -13.10
C ILE A 189 -2.00 -3.12 -11.83
N ASP A 190 -3.10 -2.73 -11.17
CA ASP A 190 -3.45 -3.18 -9.82
C ASP A 190 -4.79 -3.92 -9.66
N ASP A 191 -5.32 -4.50 -10.75
CA ASP A 191 -6.52 -5.36 -10.74
C ASP A 191 -6.20 -6.79 -10.26
N TRP A 192 -5.92 -6.91 -8.96
CA TRP A 192 -5.49 -8.17 -8.36
C TRP A 192 -6.66 -9.10 -8.02
N VAL A 193 -6.62 -10.32 -8.55
CA VAL A 193 -7.57 -11.39 -8.26
C VAL A 193 -6.87 -12.52 -7.50
N PRO A 194 -7.48 -13.10 -6.45
CA PRO A 194 -6.94 -14.27 -5.77
C PRO A 194 -6.68 -15.44 -6.73
N VAL A 195 -5.58 -16.15 -6.53
CA VAL A 195 -5.22 -17.36 -7.28
C VAL A 195 -5.22 -18.54 -6.32
N PRO A 196 -6.21 -19.45 -6.42
CA PRO A 196 -6.19 -20.68 -5.63
C PRO A 196 -5.05 -21.59 -6.10
N VAL A 197 -4.53 -22.39 -5.17
CA VAL A 197 -3.55 -23.43 -5.51
C VAL A 197 -4.28 -24.68 -6.00
N ASP A 198 -3.71 -25.38 -6.96
CA ASP A 198 -4.29 -26.60 -7.50
C ASP A 198 -4.34 -27.70 -6.42
N GLU A 199 -5.55 -28.18 -6.13
CA GLU A 199 -5.80 -29.23 -5.14
C GLU A 199 -5.22 -30.59 -5.59
N ALA A 200 -5.18 -30.83 -6.90
CA ALA A 200 -4.69 -32.07 -7.49
C ALA A 200 -3.16 -32.14 -7.61
N ALA A 201 -2.48 -30.99 -7.55
CA ALA A 201 -1.03 -30.93 -7.63
C ALA A 201 -0.36 -31.61 -6.41
N PRO A 202 0.94 -31.95 -6.46
CA PRO A 202 1.72 -32.33 -5.28
C PRO A 202 1.99 -31.13 -4.36
N LEU A 203 2.13 -31.35 -3.05
CA LEU A 203 2.53 -30.28 -2.13
C LEU A 203 3.98 -29.85 -2.45
N PRO A 204 4.27 -28.55 -2.54
CA PRO A 204 5.63 -28.08 -2.77
C PRO A 204 6.58 -28.57 -1.66
N SER A 205 7.66 -29.24 -2.05
CA SER A 205 8.64 -29.82 -1.09
C SER A 205 9.25 -28.79 -0.14
N ILE A 206 9.34 -27.54 -0.58
CA ILE A 206 9.84 -26.42 0.23
C ILE A 206 9.02 -26.19 1.51
N LEU A 207 7.74 -26.58 1.54
CA LEU A 207 6.89 -26.45 2.73
C LEU A 207 7.30 -27.43 3.86
N GLY A 208 7.99 -28.52 3.52
CA GLY A 208 8.39 -29.57 4.46
C GLY A 208 7.20 -30.35 5.03
N ALA A 209 7.47 -31.13 6.08
CA ALA A 209 6.49 -32.06 6.67
C ALA A 209 5.27 -31.39 7.33
N GLN A 210 5.36 -30.09 7.64
CA GLN A 210 4.26 -29.30 8.22
C GLN A 210 3.52 -28.46 7.17
N GLY A 211 3.82 -28.68 5.89
CA GLY A 211 3.13 -28.04 4.78
C GLY A 211 1.74 -28.62 4.56
N MET A 212 0.76 -27.75 4.33
CA MET A 212 -0.59 -28.13 3.94
C MET A 212 -1.19 -27.10 2.98
N ARG A 213 -2.24 -27.51 2.27
CA ARG A 213 -3.09 -26.60 1.49
C ARG A 213 -4.18 -26.03 2.38
N THR A 214 -4.53 -24.79 2.14
CA THR A 214 -5.69 -24.12 2.73
C THR A 214 -6.45 -23.38 1.64
N ASP A 215 -7.68 -22.97 1.93
CA ASP A 215 -8.41 -22.06 1.04
C ASP A 215 -7.58 -20.77 0.84
N GLY A 216 -7.29 -20.44 -0.41
CA GLY A 216 -6.44 -19.29 -0.79
C GLY A 216 -4.92 -19.52 -0.80
N GLY A 217 -4.41 -20.75 -0.58
CA GLY A 217 -2.99 -21.05 -0.82
C GLY A 217 -2.39 -22.19 0.01
N TYR A 218 -1.23 -21.92 0.62
CA TYR A 218 -0.52 -22.87 1.47
C TYR A 218 -0.37 -22.36 2.89
N TYR A 219 -0.27 -23.29 3.81
CA TYR A 219 0.04 -23.05 5.21
C TYR A 219 1.18 -23.95 5.66
N ARG A 220 2.03 -23.45 6.55
CA ARG A 220 3.09 -24.23 7.20
C ARG A 220 2.97 -24.04 8.70
N GLY A 221 2.57 -25.10 9.39
CA GLY A 221 2.29 -25.11 10.83
C GLY A 221 1.56 -26.38 11.23
N ARG A 222 1.06 -26.45 12.47
CA ARG A 222 0.33 -27.64 12.95
C ARG A 222 -1.16 -27.59 12.58
N ASP A 223 -1.80 -26.45 12.78
CA ASP A 223 -3.24 -26.28 12.60
C ASP A 223 -3.55 -24.83 12.16
N PRO A 224 -4.06 -24.61 10.94
CA PRO A 224 -4.47 -23.28 10.48
C PRO A 224 -5.58 -22.64 11.32
N GLY A 225 -6.41 -23.46 11.99
CA GLY A 225 -7.49 -23.00 12.86
C GLY A 225 -7.01 -22.52 14.24
N ASP A 226 -5.83 -22.98 14.68
CA ASP A 226 -5.16 -22.56 15.92
C ASP A 226 -3.68 -22.23 15.65
N PRO A 227 -3.39 -21.07 15.03
CA PRO A 227 -2.03 -20.73 14.60
C PRO A 227 -1.10 -20.51 15.80
N ALA A 228 0.10 -21.08 15.70
CA ALA A 228 1.20 -20.93 16.65
C ALA A 228 2.24 -19.90 16.14
N ILE A 229 3.03 -19.37 17.07
CA ILE A 229 4.09 -18.41 16.75
C ILE A 229 5.10 -19.06 15.80
N GLY A 230 5.33 -18.42 14.65
CA GLY A 230 6.22 -18.90 13.59
C GLY A 230 5.52 -19.64 12.45
N ASP A 231 4.22 -19.93 12.57
CA ASP A 231 3.45 -20.49 11.48
C ASP A 231 3.37 -19.51 10.31
N LEU A 232 3.27 -20.05 9.09
CA LEU A 232 3.26 -19.27 7.86
C LEU A 232 1.98 -19.51 7.08
N ARG A 233 1.43 -18.43 6.51
CA ARG A 233 0.43 -18.51 5.45
C ARG A 233 1.01 -17.90 4.17
N ILE A 234 0.77 -18.56 3.05
CA ILE A 234 1.26 -18.19 1.73
C ILE A 234 0.07 -18.14 0.80
N SER A 235 -0.20 -16.96 0.24
CA SER A 235 -1.30 -16.75 -0.70
C SER A 235 -0.82 -16.15 -2.00
N PHE A 236 -1.61 -16.34 -3.06
CA PHE A 236 -1.28 -15.87 -4.39
C PHE A 236 -2.41 -15.00 -4.93
N LYS A 237 -2.02 -13.99 -5.70
CA LYS A 237 -2.93 -13.16 -6.48
C LYS A 237 -2.28 -12.77 -7.80
N ALA A 238 -3.08 -12.56 -8.82
CA ALA A 238 -2.61 -12.22 -10.15
C ALA A 238 -3.44 -11.12 -10.78
N VAL A 239 -2.82 -10.41 -11.71
CA VAL A 239 -3.51 -9.51 -12.63
C VAL A 239 -3.58 -10.21 -13.98
N PHE A 240 -4.79 -10.54 -14.40
CA PHE A 240 -5.01 -11.22 -15.68
C PHE A 240 -5.18 -10.21 -16.81
N SER A 241 -4.93 -10.65 -18.04
CA SER A 241 -5.49 -9.92 -19.17
C SER A 241 -7.00 -10.12 -19.14
N ARG A 242 -7.73 -9.04 -18.85
CA ARG A 242 -9.18 -8.99 -18.99
C ARG A 242 -9.53 -7.80 -19.85
N PRO A 243 -10.58 -7.89 -20.68
CA PRO A 243 -11.25 -6.68 -21.14
C PRO A 243 -11.53 -5.82 -19.90
N CYS A 244 -11.32 -4.50 -19.99
CA CYS A 244 -11.87 -3.59 -19.00
C CYS A 244 -13.40 -3.75 -19.04
N GLU A 245 -13.94 -4.70 -18.28
CA GLU A 245 -15.37 -4.84 -18.11
C GLU A 245 -15.77 -3.76 -17.11
N PRO A 246 -16.60 -2.78 -17.51
CA PRO A 246 -17.05 -1.78 -16.58
C PRO A 246 -17.91 -2.49 -15.52
N ASP A 247 -17.42 -2.59 -14.28
CA ASP A 247 -18.21 -3.06 -13.12
C ASP A 247 -19.29 -2.00 -12.83
N CYS A 248 -20.36 -1.99 -13.63
CA CYS A 248 -21.50 -1.12 -13.45
C CYS A 248 -22.44 -1.80 -12.43
N ARG A 249 -22.17 -1.61 -11.13
CA ARG A 249 -23.16 -1.95 -10.11
C ARG A 249 -24.29 -0.91 -10.13
N PRO A 250 -25.56 -1.31 -10.01
CA PRO A 250 -26.67 -0.36 -9.93
C PRO A 250 -26.55 0.49 -8.66
N ALA A 251 -26.36 1.80 -8.83
CA ALA A 251 -26.32 2.80 -7.76
C ALA A 251 -27.51 3.77 -7.92
N GLY A 252 -28.73 3.26 -7.75
CA GLY A 252 -29.95 4.06 -7.89
C GLY A 252 -30.21 4.52 -9.34
N PRO A 253 -30.86 5.68 -9.57
CA PRO A 253 -31.25 6.14 -10.91
C PRO A 253 -30.07 6.59 -11.80
N PHE A 254 -28.83 6.49 -11.32
CA PHE A 254 -27.63 6.84 -12.07
C PHE A 254 -26.67 5.65 -12.12
N VAL A 255 -26.33 5.21 -13.33
CA VAL A 255 -25.26 4.24 -13.56
C VAL A 255 -23.92 4.99 -13.49
N ARG A 256 -23.12 4.73 -12.45
CA ARG A 256 -21.71 5.13 -12.40
C ARG A 256 -20.86 3.93 -12.81
N CYS A 257 -20.34 3.94 -14.05
CA CYS A 257 -19.30 3.00 -14.44
C CYS A 257 -17.94 3.63 -14.09
N LEU A 258 -17.19 2.99 -13.19
CA LEU A 258 -15.87 3.42 -12.73
C LEU A 258 -14.84 2.39 -13.18
N CYS A 259 -14.16 2.67 -14.29
CA CYS A 259 -12.87 2.03 -14.56
C CYS A 259 -11.86 2.64 -13.58
N HIS A 260 -11.48 1.92 -12.53
CA HIS A 260 -10.42 2.33 -11.62
C HIS A 260 -9.06 2.17 -12.33
N TRP A 261 -8.76 3.07 -13.28
CA TRP A 261 -7.41 3.23 -13.84
C TRP A 261 -6.97 4.70 -13.95
N VAL A 262 -7.61 5.60 -13.19
CA VAL A 262 -7.12 6.96 -12.98
C VAL A 262 -7.26 7.30 -11.50
N ARG A 263 -6.13 7.31 -10.77
CA ARG A 263 -6.07 8.12 -9.55
C ARG A 263 -6.23 9.59 -9.96
N ARG A 264 -7.47 10.08 -9.82
CA ARG A 264 -7.88 11.44 -9.47
C ARG A 264 -6.73 12.47 -9.49
N PHE A 265 -6.43 13.05 -10.66
CA PHE A 265 -5.92 14.43 -10.69
C PHE A 265 -7.09 15.37 -10.41
N HIS A 266 -6.82 16.45 -9.67
CA HIS A 266 -7.77 17.35 -9.04
C HIS A 266 -9.00 17.71 -9.89
N GLN A 267 -10.19 17.61 -9.28
CA GLN A 267 -11.36 18.38 -9.73
C GLN A 267 -11.16 19.85 -9.36
N PRO A 268 -11.26 20.81 -10.30
CA PRO A 268 -11.55 22.19 -9.92
C PRO A 268 -12.99 22.29 -9.40
N ALA A 269 -13.19 23.16 -8.41
CA ALA A 269 -14.49 23.40 -7.78
C ALA A 269 -15.56 23.82 -8.81
N PRO A 270 -16.85 23.49 -8.58
CA PRO A 270 -17.91 23.94 -9.47
C PRO A 270 -18.13 25.46 -9.34
N ASP A 271 -18.04 26.15 -10.47
CA ASP A 271 -18.46 27.53 -10.64
C ASP A 271 -19.96 27.72 -10.34
N ARG A 272 -20.30 28.90 -9.81
CA ARG A 272 -21.66 29.31 -9.44
C ARG A 272 -22.60 29.27 -10.66
N PRO A 273 -23.88 28.92 -10.49
CA PRO A 273 -24.86 29.06 -11.56
C PRO A 273 -25.15 30.54 -11.84
N SER A 274 -24.99 30.93 -13.10
CA SER A 274 -25.57 32.15 -13.67
C SER A 274 -27.09 32.04 -13.70
N GLN A 275 -27.77 33.07 -13.18
CA GLN A 275 -29.21 33.23 -13.30
C GLN A 275 -29.55 33.59 -14.74
N CYS A 276 -30.35 32.75 -15.42
CA CYS A 276 -31.11 33.17 -16.59
C CYS A 276 -32.39 33.86 -16.10
N GLY A 277 -32.55 35.13 -16.45
CA GLY A 277 -33.78 35.88 -16.30
C GLY A 277 -34.84 35.42 -17.30
N GLY A 278 -36.09 35.50 -16.86
CA GLY A 278 -37.28 35.38 -17.69
C GLY A 278 -38.40 36.14 -16.98
N ASP A 279 -38.64 37.38 -17.42
CA ASP A 279 -39.89 38.08 -17.20
C ASP A 279 -40.78 37.89 -18.45
N VAL A 280 -42.08 37.85 -18.16
CA VAL A 280 -43.30 37.73 -18.99
C VAL A 280 -43.21 38.21 -20.43
#